data_AF-A0A1F6ZTT0-F1
#
_entry.id   AF-A0A1F6ZTT0-F1
#
_cell.length_a   1.000
_cell.length_b   1.000
_cell.length_c   1.000
_cell.angle_alpha   90.00
_cell.angle_beta   90.00
_cell.angle_gamma   90.00
#
_symmetry.space_group_name_H-M   'P 1'
#
loop_
_entity.id
_entity.type
_entity.pdbx_description
1 polymer ?
#
loop_
_entity_poly.entity_id
_entity_poly.type
_entity_poly.pdbx_seq_one_letter_code
_entity_poly.pdbx_strand_id
1 'polypeptide(L)'
;MYKDKSFSFVLKLPPVSAMIKQALKLKAGSSKPSQDTVGTLSQDQLRTIATEKLPDLNTTDVEQAMKTVAGTARSMGVTVTQ
;
A
#
# COMPACT_ATOMS: atom_id res chain seq x y z
N MET A 1 14.20 20.72 -7.93
CA MET A 1 14.79 21.96 -7.38
C MET A 1 14.89 22.96 -8.52
N TYR A 2 14.28 24.12 -8.37
CA TYR A 2 14.29 25.16 -9.41
C TYR A 2 15.52 26.08 -9.22
N LYS A 3 15.94 26.76 -10.29
CA LYS A 3 17.14 27.64 -10.30
C LYS A 3 17.08 28.79 -9.27
N ASP A 4 15.90 29.09 -8.75
CA ASP A 4 15.56 30.19 -7.84
C ASP A 4 15.55 29.79 -6.36
N LYS A 5 16.05 28.59 -6.00
CA LYS A 5 15.96 28.04 -4.63
C LYS A 5 14.52 27.87 -4.12
N SER A 6 13.51 27.92 -5.00
CA SER A 6 12.13 27.57 -4.65
C SER A 6 11.95 26.05 -4.66
N PHE A 7 11.17 25.54 -3.71
CA PHE A 7 10.80 24.14 -3.64
C PHE A 7 9.28 24.03 -3.43
N SER A 8 8.62 23.28 -4.30
CA SER A 8 7.24 22.86 -4.11
C SER A 8 7.26 21.42 -3.59
N PHE A 9 6.54 21.16 -2.50
CA PHE A 9 6.27 19.81 -2.03
C PHE A 9 4.76 19.61 -1.93
N VAL A 10 4.33 18.40 -2.29
CA VAL A 10 2.92 18.00 -2.21
C VAL A 10 2.83 16.95 -1.11
N LEU A 11 1.90 17.16 -0.17
CA LEU A 11 1.60 16.19 0.86
C LEU A 11 0.71 15.10 0.25
N LYS A 12 1.30 13.93 0.02
CA LYS A 12 0.59 12.73 -0.42
C LYS A 12 0.16 11.89 0.77
N LEU A 13 -0.81 11.01 0.56
CA LEU A 13 -1.19 10.00 1.55
C LEU A 13 0.00 9.09 1.86
N PRO A 14 0.02 8.47 3.05
CA PRO A 14 1.07 7.54 3.43
C PRO A 14 1.26 6.44 2.38
N PRO A 15 2.46 5.84 2.31
CA PRO A 15 2.72 4.76 1.39
C PRO A 15 1.83 3.56 1.71
N VAL A 16 1.45 2.81 0.69
CA VAL A 16 0.58 1.62 0.80
C VAL A 16 1.15 0.62 1.82
N SER A 17 2.47 0.48 1.88
CA SER A 17 3.14 -0.39 2.84
C SER A 17 2.92 0.02 4.31
N ALA A 18 2.81 1.31 4.59
CA ALA A 18 2.49 1.81 5.94
C ALA A 18 1.01 1.58 6.27
N MET A 19 0.11 1.80 5.31
CA MET A 19 -1.33 1.53 5.48
C MET A 19 -1.59 0.03 5.76
N ILE A 20 -0.93 -0.86 5.03
CA ILE A 20 -1.02 -2.32 5.26
C ILE A 20 -0.49 -2.69 6.65
N LYS A 21 0.64 -2.11 7.07
CA LYS A 21 1.19 -2.32 8.43
C LYS A 21 0.23 -1.85 9.50
N GLN A 22 -0.45 -0.72 9.31
CA GLN A 22 -1.44 -0.21 10.25
C GLN A 22 -2.67 -1.12 10.34
N ALA A 23 -3.19 -1.56 9.19
CA ALA A 23 -4.33 -2.49 9.13
C ALA A 23 -4.04 -3.81 9.85
N LEU A 24 -2.81 -4.32 9.73
CA LEU A 24 -2.37 -5.59 10.34
C LEU A 24 -1.62 -5.41 11.67
N LYS A 25 -1.48 -4.18 12.16
CA LYS A 25 -0.71 -3.83 13.37
C LYS A 25 0.72 -4.39 13.38
N LEU A 26 1.35 -4.47 12.21
CA LEU A 26 2.71 -5.00 12.02
C LEU A 26 3.76 -3.90 12.19
N LYS A 27 4.84 -4.21 12.91
CA LYS A 27 6.00 -3.29 13.07
C LYS A 27 6.95 -3.33 11.87
N ALA A 28 7.09 -4.49 11.23
CA ALA A 28 7.98 -4.72 10.09
C ALA A 28 7.32 -5.64 9.06
N GLY A 29 7.82 -5.59 7.82
CA GLY A 29 7.45 -6.56 6.78
C GLY A 29 8.28 -7.84 6.89
N SER A 30 8.02 -8.80 6.01
CA SER A 30 8.79 -10.04 5.95
C SER A 30 10.23 -9.81 5.50
N SER A 31 11.18 -10.44 6.20
CA SER A 31 12.60 -10.48 5.81
C SER A 31 12.84 -11.37 4.59
N LYS A 32 11.94 -12.32 4.32
CA LYS A 32 11.96 -13.21 3.16
C LYS A 32 10.56 -13.30 2.55
N PRO A 33 10.18 -12.34 1.69
CA PRO A 33 8.88 -12.33 1.03
C PRO A 33 8.66 -13.66 0.28
N SER A 34 7.46 -14.23 0.40
CA SER A 34 7.06 -15.56 -0.13
C SER A 34 7.50 -16.79 0.65
N GLN A 35 8.48 -16.71 1.56
CA GLN A 35 8.81 -17.82 2.48
C GLN A 35 8.13 -17.60 3.83
N ASP A 36 8.32 -16.40 4.39
CA ASP A 36 7.77 -16.03 5.69
C ASP A 36 6.57 -15.10 5.48
N THR A 37 5.37 -15.63 5.68
CA THR A 37 4.14 -14.82 5.64
C THR A 37 3.96 -14.15 7.00
N VAL A 38 3.97 -12.81 7.03
CA VAL A 38 3.90 -12.01 8.27
C VAL A 38 2.50 -11.51 8.60
N GLY A 39 1.53 -11.75 7.72
CA GLY A 39 0.13 -11.42 7.98
C GLY A 39 -0.77 -11.75 6.80
N THR A 40 -2.08 -11.69 7.04
CA THR A 40 -3.11 -11.89 6.03
C THR A 40 -4.03 -10.68 5.97
N LEU A 41 -4.32 -10.20 4.76
CA LEU A 41 -5.23 -9.08 4.53
C LEU A 41 -6.54 -9.61 3.94
N SER A 42 -7.68 -9.20 4.48
CA SER A 42 -8.99 -9.55 3.91
C SER A 42 -9.29 -8.71 2.66
N GLN A 43 -10.20 -9.20 1.82
CA GLN A 43 -10.63 -8.48 0.62
C GLN A 43 -11.26 -7.11 0.95
N ASP A 44 -12.00 -7.02 2.05
CA ASP A 44 -12.60 -5.76 2.53
C ASP A 44 -11.55 -4.75 2.98
N GLN A 45 -10.51 -5.21 3.69
CA GLN A 45 -9.38 -4.36 4.09
C GLN A 45 -8.59 -3.88 2.86
N LEU A 46 -8.40 -4.76 1.88
CA LEU A 46 -7.75 -4.42 0.62
C LEU A 46 -8.53 -3.32 -0.12
N ARG A 47 -9.86 -3.47 -0.22
CA ARG A 47 -10.74 -2.48 -0.86
C ARG A 47 -10.73 -1.15 -0.11
N THR A 48 -10.73 -1.18 1.21
CA THR A 48 -10.68 0.04 2.04
C THR A 48 -9.38 0.81 1.77
N ILE A 49 -8.22 0.14 1.85
CA ILE A 49 -6.91 0.74 1.58
C ILE A 49 -6.83 1.25 0.13
N ALA A 50 -7.35 0.49 -0.83
CA ALA A 50 -7.37 0.87 -2.23
C ALA A 50 -8.23 2.12 -2.49
N THR A 51 -9.39 2.23 -1.82
CA THR A 51 -10.30 3.36 -1.94
C THR A 51 -9.71 4.62 -1.31
N GLU A 52 -9.12 4.50 -0.12
CA GLU A 52 -8.45 5.62 0.55
C GLU A 52 -7.26 6.13 -0.27
N LYS A 53 -6.50 5.22 -0.90
CA LYS A 53 -5.33 5.59 -1.70
C LYS A 53 -5.65 5.98 -3.14
N LEU A 54 -6.86 5.70 -3.63
CA LEU A 54 -7.30 5.97 -5.02
C LEU A 54 -6.96 7.38 -5.54
N PRO A 55 -7.19 8.49 -4.80
CA PRO A 55 -6.85 9.83 -5.30
C PRO A 55 -5.34 10.06 -5.53
N ASP A 56 -4.49 9.25 -4.92
CA ASP A 56 -3.03 9.28 -5.08
C ASP A 56 -2.51 8.28 -6.12
N LEU A 57 -3.37 7.38 -6.61
CA LEU A 57 -3.03 6.39 -7.62
C LEU A 57 -3.32 6.96 -9.02
N ASN A 58 -2.61 6.42 -10.00
CA ASN A 58 -2.81 6.78 -11.41
C ASN A 58 -4.02 6.06 -12.04
N THR A 59 -4.91 5.47 -11.24
CA THR A 59 -6.07 4.70 -11.73
C THR A 59 -7.36 5.26 -11.17
N THR A 60 -8.43 5.16 -11.96
CA THR A 60 -9.80 5.53 -11.58
C THR A 60 -10.63 4.32 -11.16
N ASP A 61 -10.14 3.11 -11.43
CA ASP A 61 -10.83 1.85 -11.11
C ASP A 61 -10.33 1.27 -9.78
N VAL A 62 -11.27 1.03 -8.87
CA VAL A 62 -11.04 0.43 -7.55
C VAL A 62 -10.44 -0.97 -7.69
N GLU A 63 -10.82 -1.75 -8.69
CA GLU A 63 -10.25 -3.10 -8.89
C GLU A 63 -8.77 -3.05 -9.28
N GLN A 64 -8.38 -2.08 -10.10
CA GLN A 64 -6.96 -1.87 -10.47
C GLN A 64 -6.17 -1.31 -9.28
N ALA A 65 -6.78 -0.45 -8.48
CA ALA A 65 -6.19 0.02 -7.23
C ALA A 65 -5.97 -1.15 -6.25
N MET A 66 -6.96 -2.03 -6.12
CA MET A 66 -6.86 -3.26 -5.33
C MET A 66 -5.71 -4.17 -5.80
N LYS A 67 -5.55 -4.40 -7.11
CA LYS A 67 -4.42 -5.17 -7.66
C LYS A 67 -3.06 -4.54 -7.31
N THR A 68 -2.97 -3.20 -7.37
CA THR A 68 -1.77 -2.45 -7.00
C THR A 68 -1.42 -2.65 -5.53
N VAL A 69 -2.42 -2.55 -4.65
CA VAL A 69 -2.27 -2.78 -3.21
C VAL A 69 -1.90 -4.24 -2.92
N ALA A 70 -2.54 -5.20 -3.61
CA ALA A 70 -2.25 -6.63 -3.48
C ALA A 70 -0.80 -6.97 -3.89
N GLY A 71 -0.28 -6.35 -4.96
CA GLY A 71 1.13 -6.48 -5.35
C GLY A 71 2.09 -6.00 -4.27
N THR A 72 1.75 -4.90 -3.59
CA THR A 72 2.53 -4.36 -2.47
C THR A 72 2.44 -5.28 -1.24
N ALA A 73 1.27 -5.82 -0.93
CA ALA A 73 1.10 -6.80 0.14
C ALA A 73 1.99 -8.04 -0.09
N ARG A 74 1.97 -8.57 -1.32
CA ARG A 74 2.78 -9.74 -1.71
C ARG A 74 4.28 -9.49 -1.54
N SER A 75 4.79 -8.33 -1.97
CA SER A 75 6.22 -8.00 -1.82
C SER A 75 6.64 -7.80 -0.36
N MET A 76 5.70 -7.52 0.54
CA MET A 76 5.92 -7.45 1.98
C MET A 76 5.80 -8.80 2.70
N GLY A 77 5.41 -9.88 2.00
CA GLY A 77 5.09 -11.17 2.62
C GLY A 77 3.75 -11.17 3.35
N VAL A 78 2.79 -10.37 2.89
CA VAL A 78 1.40 -10.39 3.34
C VAL A 78 0.54 -11.08 2.29
N THR A 79 -0.24 -12.08 2.71
CA THR A 79 -1.13 -12.84 1.83
C THR A 79 -2.51 -12.22 1.81
N VAL A 80 -3.11 -12.10 0.63
CA VAL A 80 -4.50 -11.63 0.50
C VAL A 80 -5.43 -12.85 0.50
N THR A 81 -6.31 -12.94 1.49
CA THR A 81 -7.37 -13.95 1.50
C THR A 81 -8.56 -13.44 0.67
N GLN A 82 -9.05 -14.28 -0.25
CA GLN A 82 -10.28 -14.02 -0.99
C GLN A 82 -11.48 -14.02 -0.05
#